data_AF-A0A7T0NX22-F1
#
_entry.id   AF-A0A7T0NX22-F1
#
_cell.length_a   1.000
_cell.length_b   1.000
_cell.length_c   1.000
_cell.angle_alpha   90.00
_cell.angle_beta   90.00
_cell.angle_gamma   90.00
#
_symmetry.space_group_name_H-M   'P 1'
#
loop_
_entity.id
_entity.type
_entity.pdbx_description
1 polymer ?
#
loop_
_entity_poly.entity_id
_entity_poly.type
_entity_poly.pdbx_seq_one_letter_code
_entity_poly.pdbx_strand_id
1 'polypeptide(L)'
;MNQMKAFLYHIAYSAETLNAIEDGYLLLDNTDNERPDWYEYWPIRKFFGQSPALDESAYYGFFSPRFRDKTRLSYSDVMAFIESKDSQTDVFLFSPQPDIGAFFKNIFEGSDVTDPGAMATCQQFFDRIGFAIDLKALVMDSRSIVFSNYFAAKPCFWRAWLELTEKLFAIAEQQNNDDELTQQLSHKTAYPGAVARKVFVIEGIASLLLCQNSWKTEIYNPFIMNWSSQLGQFKQQAVIADALKIAMTQQDFPEYAAVYNQIRQQVFPKPPIHKPQETTMKQTPAHDLFNDSILAMLAPNLEKVVEVGCMRGTLAREYLKNTPNCQWVGIDIDEDNIQIANQECTQAFCADIETMRDAELDALFPANVWVFGDVLEHLRDPWQLLRKLKSRMAPGNQVIACIPNAQHWSFQARLNIGEFRYEDSGLFDRTHLRFFTRKTIFEMFETNGFHIETAVSRIFNFPGVDADKYLPHIRGMAIASGADPEQAVKDAMAFQYVVRAVAV
;
A
#
# COMPACT_ATOMS: atom_id res chain seq x y z
N MET A 1 -32.83 33.52 -17.76
CA MET A 1 -32.16 32.22 -17.98
C MET A 1 -32.97 31.18 -17.25
N ASN A 2 -33.37 30.08 -17.89
CA ASN A 2 -33.99 28.97 -17.15
C ASN A 2 -32.95 28.47 -16.14
N GLN A 3 -33.31 28.46 -14.86
CA GLN A 3 -32.47 27.89 -13.81
C GLN A 3 -32.25 26.41 -14.12
N MET A 4 -31.00 25.96 -14.15
CA MET A 4 -30.70 24.54 -14.38
C MET A 4 -31.28 23.71 -13.24
N LYS A 5 -31.98 22.65 -13.61
CA LYS A 5 -32.69 21.79 -12.67
C LYS A 5 -31.85 20.57 -12.35
N ALA A 6 -31.64 20.29 -11.06
CA ALA A 6 -30.93 19.10 -10.62
C ALA A 6 -31.72 18.38 -9.50
N PHE A 7 -31.75 17.06 -9.59
CA PHE A 7 -32.33 16.14 -8.62
C PHE A 7 -31.19 15.31 -8.02
N LEU A 8 -30.69 15.76 -6.88
CA LEU A 8 -29.56 15.14 -6.20
C LEU A 8 -30.08 14.27 -5.07
N TYR A 9 -29.78 12.98 -5.12
CA TYR A 9 -30.21 11.99 -4.15
C TYR A 9 -29.07 11.61 -3.21
N HIS A 10 -29.37 11.46 -1.93
CA HIS A 10 -28.53 10.76 -0.96
C HIS A 10 -29.09 9.37 -0.68
N ILE A 11 -28.21 8.37 -0.71
CA ILE A 11 -28.56 6.97 -0.49
C ILE A 11 -28.56 6.68 1.01
N ALA A 12 -29.68 6.24 1.56
CA ALA A 12 -29.76 5.80 2.97
C ALA A 12 -29.65 4.28 3.05
N TYR A 13 -28.74 3.77 3.89
CA TYR A 13 -28.52 2.34 4.13
C TYR A 13 -29.00 1.87 5.51
N SER A 14 -29.36 2.81 6.38
CA SER A 14 -29.75 2.57 7.77
C SER A 14 -30.56 3.75 8.32
N ALA A 15 -31.17 3.58 9.51
CA ALA A 15 -31.87 4.67 10.18
C ALA A 15 -30.94 5.85 10.49
N GLU A 16 -29.67 5.59 10.82
CA GLU A 16 -28.68 6.63 11.08
C GLU A 16 -28.36 7.45 9.83
N THR A 17 -28.12 6.79 8.70
CA THR A 17 -27.80 7.47 7.44
C THR A 17 -29.01 8.19 6.85
N LEU A 18 -30.22 7.67 7.08
CA LEU A 18 -31.48 8.34 6.76
C LEU A 18 -31.62 9.67 7.52
N ASN A 19 -31.35 9.67 8.84
CA ASN A 19 -31.44 10.86 9.67
C ASN A 19 -30.30 11.87 9.44
N ALA A 20 -29.24 11.46 8.75
CA ALA A 20 -28.06 12.29 8.47
C ALA A 20 -28.09 12.97 7.09
N ILE A 21 -29.18 12.82 6.32
CA ILE A 21 -29.32 13.47 5.01
C ILE A 21 -29.38 14.98 5.20
N GLU A 22 -28.48 15.69 4.51
CA GLU A 22 -28.43 17.15 4.51
C GLU A 22 -29.65 17.73 3.76
N ASP A 23 -30.19 18.83 4.31
CA ASP A 23 -31.31 19.56 3.71
C ASP A 23 -31.03 19.92 2.23
N GLY A 24 -32.01 19.64 1.37
CA GLY A 24 -31.94 19.88 -0.08
C GLY A 24 -31.70 18.62 -0.91
N TYR A 25 -31.02 17.61 -0.37
CA TYR A 25 -30.92 16.31 -1.02
C TYR A 25 -32.26 15.55 -0.96
N LEU A 26 -32.57 14.84 -2.03
CA LEU A 26 -33.66 13.88 -2.10
C LEU A 26 -33.23 12.55 -1.47
N LEU A 27 -34.17 11.82 -0.90
CA LEU A 27 -33.91 10.48 -0.36
C LEU A 27 -33.96 9.43 -1.47
N LEU A 28 -32.91 8.62 -1.59
CA LEU A 28 -32.98 7.30 -2.20
C LEU A 28 -32.90 6.24 -1.10
N ASP A 29 -34.05 5.68 -0.73
CA ASP A 29 -34.15 4.72 0.36
C ASP A 29 -33.62 3.33 -0.05
N ASN A 30 -32.59 2.88 0.65
CA ASN A 30 -32.00 1.53 0.54
C ASN A 30 -31.83 0.89 1.92
N THR A 31 -32.68 1.24 2.89
CA THR A 31 -32.59 0.75 4.28
C THR A 31 -32.89 -0.74 4.41
N ASP A 32 -33.70 -1.32 3.51
CA ASP A 32 -33.90 -2.77 3.41
C ASP A 32 -32.62 -3.52 2.99
N ASN A 33 -31.72 -2.82 2.28
CA ASN A 33 -30.39 -3.28 1.86
C ASN A 33 -30.36 -4.73 1.32
N GLU A 34 -31.28 -5.06 0.40
CA GLU A 34 -31.52 -6.44 -0.09
C GLU A 34 -30.29 -7.08 -0.77
N ARG A 35 -29.43 -6.26 -1.38
CA ARG A 35 -28.23 -6.69 -2.13
C ARG A 35 -27.01 -5.86 -1.69
N PRO A 36 -26.52 -6.06 -0.46
CA PRO A 36 -25.38 -5.30 0.07
C PRO A 36 -24.09 -5.58 -0.72
N ASP A 37 -24.03 -6.70 -1.44
CA ASP A 37 -22.92 -7.09 -2.30
C ASP A 37 -22.78 -6.24 -3.57
N TRP A 38 -23.79 -5.43 -3.90
CA TRP A 38 -23.81 -4.52 -5.05
C TRP A 38 -23.72 -3.03 -4.68
N TYR A 39 -23.66 -2.70 -3.38
CA TYR A 39 -23.40 -1.34 -2.91
C TYR A 39 -24.33 -0.29 -3.57
N GLU A 40 -23.81 0.90 -3.94
CA GLU A 40 -24.57 2.00 -4.53
C GLU A 40 -25.28 1.63 -5.84
N TYR A 41 -24.79 0.63 -6.58
CA TYR A 41 -25.42 0.23 -7.84
C TYR A 41 -26.84 -0.30 -7.63
N TRP A 42 -27.08 -1.08 -6.58
CA TRP A 42 -28.39 -1.69 -6.35
C TRP A 42 -29.55 -0.68 -6.25
N PRO A 43 -29.49 0.34 -5.36
CA PRO A 43 -30.56 1.32 -5.27
C PRO A 43 -30.68 2.19 -6.53
N ILE A 44 -29.57 2.53 -7.21
CA ILE A 44 -29.60 3.26 -8.49
C ILE A 44 -30.31 2.42 -9.56
N ARG A 45 -29.98 1.14 -9.65
CA ARG A 45 -30.64 0.17 -10.53
C ARG A 45 -32.13 0.08 -10.25
N LYS A 46 -32.54 -0.02 -8.97
CA LYS A 46 -33.97 -0.05 -8.58
C LYS A 46 -34.68 1.23 -9.00
N PHE A 47 -34.06 2.40 -8.79
CA PHE A 47 -34.61 3.69 -9.20
C PHE A 47 -34.95 3.71 -10.69
N PHE A 48 -34.01 3.31 -11.56
CA PHE A 48 -34.26 3.29 -13.00
C PHE A 48 -35.14 2.13 -13.47
N GLY A 49 -35.10 0.98 -12.79
CA GLY A 49 -35.96 -0.18 -13.09
C GLY A 49 -37.45 0.10 -12.87
N GLN A 50 -37.79 1.07 -12.03
CA GLN A 50 -39.17 1.56 -11.85
C GLN A 50 -39.66 2.42 -13.03
N SER A 51 -38.81 2.67 -14.03
CA SER A 51 -39.11 3.51 -15.20
C SER A 51 -39.68 4.89 -14.84
N PRO A 52 -38.98 5.67 -13.99
CA PRO A 52 -39.43 6.99 -13.58
C PRO A 52 -39.53 7.93 -14.78
N ALA A 53 -40.49 8.85 -14.75
CA ALA A 53 -40.55 9.93 -15.74
C ALA A 53 -39.40 10.92 -15.47
N LEU A 54 -38.35 10.85 -16.28
CA LEU A 54 -37.18 11.73 -16.16
C LEU A 54 -37.35 12.98 -17.02
N ASP A 55 -37.04 14.13 -16.44
CA ASP A 55 -36.78 15.36 -17.17
C ASP A 55 -35.44 15.27 -17.90
N GLU A 56 -35.47 15.14 -19.23
CA GLU A 56 -34.27 15.00 -20.10
C GLU A 56 -33.33 16.21 -20.04
N SER A 57 -33.81 17.37 -19.57
CA SER A 57 -33.01 18.58 -19.43
C SER A 57 -32.40 18.75 -18.03
N ALA A 58 -32.81 17.93 -17.07
CA ALA A 58 -32.34 17.99 -15.69
C ALA A 58 -31.13 17.07 -15.44
N TYR A 59 -30.42 17.34 -14.34
CA TYR A 59 -29.31 16.53 -13.87
C TYR A 59 -29.75 15.63 -12.71
N TYR A 60 -29.26 14.40 -12.68
CA TYR A 60 -29.53 13.44 -11.62
C TYR A 60 -28.20 12.99 -11.03
N GLY A 61 -28.07 13.02 -9.70
CA GLY A 61 -26.91 12.52 -8.97
C GLY A 61 -27.35 11.59 -7.84
N PHE A 62 -26.56 10.56 -7.55
CA PHE A 62 -26.86 9.59 -6.49
C PHE A 62 -25.62 9.42 -5.63
N PHE A 63 -25.60 10.04 -4.47
CA PHE A 63 -24.41 10.11 -3.63
C PHE A 63 -24.53 9.26 -2.37
N SER A 64 -23.43 8.63 -1.97
CA SER A 64 -23.35 7.93 -0.69
C SER A 64 -23.43 8.91 0.50
N PRO A 65 -23.76 8.44 1.72
CA PRO A 65 -23.70 9.27 2.93
C PRO A 65 -22.33 9.91 3.19
N ARG A 66 -21.27 9.37 2.59
CA ARG A 66 -19.89 9.88 2.74
C ARG A 66 -19.54 10.95 1.70
N PHE A 67 -20.49 11.46 0.94
CA PHE A 67 -20.24 12.48 -0.08
C PHE A 67 -19.56 13.70 0.52
N ARG A 68 -20.22 14.38 1.47
CA ARG A 68 -19.69 15.56 2.14
C ARG A 68 -18.35 15.30 2.83
N ASP A 69 -18.22 14.15 3.49
CA ASP A 69 -16.96 13.73 4.13
C ASP A 69 -15.81 13.59 3.14
N LYS A 70 -16.05 13.13 1.91
CA LYS A 70 -15.00 12.90 0.91
C LYS A 70 -14.76 14.12 0.02
N THR A 71 -15.78 14.88 -0.33
CA THR A 71 -15.68 16.02 -1.27
C THR A 71 -15.51 17.35 -0.56
N ARG A 72 -15.93 17.46 0.70
CA ARG A 72 -16.10 18.71 1.47
C ARG A 72 -17.18 19.65 0.92
N LEU A 73 -18.04 19.16 0.03
CA LEU A 73 -19.09 19.95 -0.60
C LEU A 73 -20.43 19.77 0.12
N SER A 74 -21.11 20.89 0.37
CA SER A 74 -22.52 20.93 0.77
C SER A 74 -23.44 20.77 -0.45
N TYR A 75 -24.73 20.55 -0.18
CA TYR A 75 -25.76 20.61 -1.23
C TYR A 75 -25.69 21.95 -2.00
N SER A 76 -25.54 23.06 -1.28
CA SER A 76 -25.46 24.40 -1.88
C SER A 76 -24.25 24.59 -2.77
N ASP A 77 -23.09 24.02 -2.43
CA ASP A 77 -21.88 24.12 -3.26
C ASP A 77 -22.07 23.38 -4.58
N VAL A 78 -22.67 22.19 -4.53
CA VAL A 78 -22.97 21.36 -5.71
C VAL A 78 -23.97 22.07 -6.62
N MET A 79 -25.07 22.57 -6.06
CA MET A 79 -26.07 23.30 -6.83
C MET A 79 -25.51 24.58 -7.45
N ALA A 80 -24.78 25.39 -6.68
CA ALA A 80 -24.16 26.61 -7.19
C ALA A 80 -23.17 26.31 -8.33
N PHE A 81 -22.41 25.22 -8.23
CA PHE A 81 -21.53 24.80 -9.31
C PHE A 81 -22.31 24.41 -10.57
N ILE A 82 -23.34 23.57 -10.44
CA ILE A 82 -24.19 23.18 -11.56
C ILE A 82 -24.78 24.43 -12.22
N GLU A 83 -25.43 25.30 -11.44
CA GLU A 83 -26.09 26.53 -11.91
C GLU A 83 -25.14 27.54 -12.55
N SER A 84 -23.85 27.50 -12.21
CA SER A 84 -22.84 28.41 -12.77
C SER A 84 -22.42 28.08 -14.21
N LYS A 85 -22.81 26.94 -14.76
CA LYS A 85 -22.35 26.43 -16.06
C LYS A 85 -23.40 26.57 -17.16
N ASP A 86 -23.06 26.13 -18.37
CA ASP A 86 -23.99 26.14 -19.50
C ASP A 86 -24.82 24.85 -19.56
N SER A 87 -26.03 24.97 -20.08
CA SER A 87 -26.97 23.86 -20.29
C SER A 87 -26.48 22.78 -21.26
N GLN A 88 -25.42 23.04 -22.03
CA GLN A 88 -24.81 22.04 -22.91
C GLN A 88 -23.99 20.99 -22.15
N THR A 89 -23.68 21.19 -20.87
CA THR A 89 -23.00 20.18 -20.05
C THR A 89 -23.88 18.93 -19.92
N ASP A 90 -23.29 17.76 -20.10
CA ASP A 90 -23.96 16.46 -19.94
C ASP A 90 -23.70 15.86 -18.55
N VAL A 91 -22.50 16.07 -18.02
CA VAL A 91 -22.02 15.46 -16.77
C VAL A 91 -21.23 16.47 -15.93
N PHE A 92 -21.51 16.52 -14.63
CA PHE A 92 -20.77 17.26 -13.62
C PHE A 92 -20.02 16.31 -12.70
N LEU A 93 -18.72 16.54 -12.47
CA LEU A 93 -17.87 15.66 -11.65
C LEU A 93 -17.48 16.30 -10.32
N PHE A 94 -17.49 15.48 -9.27
CA PHE A 94 -17.11 15.83 -7.90
C PHE A 94 -16.11 14.83 -7.32
N SER A 95 -15.07 14.54 -8.09
CA SER A 95 -14.15 13.43 -7.81
C SER A 95 -13.08 13.82 -6.78
N PRO A 96 -13.09 13.23 -5.56
CA PRO A 96 -12.04 13.43 -4.57
C PRO A 96 -10.77 12.66 -4.96
N GLN A 97 -9.76 12.65 -4.09
CA GLN A 97 -8.52 11.91 -4.26
C GLN A 97 -7.81 12.23 -5.60
N PRO A 98 -7.57 13.53 -5.88
CA PRO A 98 -6.92 13.96 -7.13
C PRO A 98 -5.54 13.35 -7.32
N ASP A 99 -4.85 12.96 -6.25
CA ASP A 99 -3.58 12.24 -6.27
C ASP A 99 -3.70 10.84 -6.86
N ILE A 100 -4.68 10.04 -6.44
CA ILE A 100 -4.93 8.73 -7.05
C ILE A 100 -5.30 8.93 -8.52
N GLY A 101 -6.19 9.90 -8.77
CA GLY A 101 -6.60 10.25 -10.12
C GLY A 101 -5.42 10.69 -10.99
N ALA A 102 -4.41 11.38 -10.46
CA ALA A 102 -3.30 11.95 -11.23
C ALA A 102 -2.15 10.96 -11.48
N PHE A 103 -1.81 10.10 -10.53
CA PHE A 103 -0.57 9.31 -10.60
C PHE A 103 -0.67 7.98 -11.35
N PHE A 104 -1.88 7.49 -11.60
CA PHE A 104 -2.13 6.36 -12.50
C PHE A 104 -2.62 6.88 -13.85
N LYS A 105 -2.25 6.20 -14.95
CA LYS A 105 -2.71 6.56 -16.30
C LYS A 105 -4.23 6.53 -16.36
N ASN A 106 -4.84 5.56 -15.70
CA ASN A 106 -6.28 5.45 -15.53
C ASN A 106 -6.61 4.73 -14.22
N ILE A 107 -7.88 4.76 -13.83
CA ILE A 107 -8.35 4.17 -12.57
C ILE A 107 -8.24 2.63 -12.53
N PHE A 108 -8.18 1.96 -13.69
CA PHE A 108 -8.03 0.51 -13.77
C PHE A 108 -6.58 0.08 -13.46
N GLU A 109 -5.58 0.83 -13.95
CA GLU A 109 -4.18 0.67 -13.52
C GLU A 109 -4.05 0.86 -12.01
N GLY A 110 -4.71 1.87 -11.43
CA GLY A 110 -4.72 2.09 -9.99
C GLY A 110 -5.36 0.94 -9.21
N SER A 111 -6.46 0.38 -9.73
CA SER A 111 -7.13 -0.78 -9.13
C SER A 111 -6.25 -2.02 -9.14
N ASP A 112 -5.49 -2.26 -10.22
CA ASP A 112 -4.59 -3.41 -10.37
C ASP A 112 -3.44 -3.41 -9.36
N VAL A 113 -3.00 -2.23 -8.91
CA VAL A 113 -2.00 -2.09 -7.83
C VAL A 113 -2.55 -2.57 -6.50
N THR A 114 -3.84 -2.34 -6.24
CA THR A 114 -4.50 -2.73 -4.98
C THR A 114 -5.12 -4.12 -5.01
N ASP A 115 -5.45 -4.63 -6.19
CA ASP A 115 -6.08 -5.91 -6.45
C ASP A 115 -5.50 -6.50 -7.76
N PRO A 116 -4.40 -7.28 -7.69
CA PRO A 116 -3.74 -7.82 -8.86
C PRO A 116 -4.68 -8.59 -9.79
N GLY A 117 -4.64 -8.25 -11.08
CA GLY A 117 -5.51 -8.83 -12.09
C GLY A 117 -6.84 -8.11 -12.24
N ALA A 118 -7.14 -7.08 -11.46
CA ALA A 118 -8.36 -6.28 -11.60
C ALA A 118 -8.47 -5.65 -12.99
N MET A 119 -7.38 -5.07 -13.52
CA MET A 119 -7.43 -4.45 -14.86
C MET A 119 -7.63 -5.51 -15.95
N ALA A 120 -7.05 -6.69 -15.80
CA ALA A 120 -7.24 -7.81 -16.72
C ALA A 120 -8.71 -8.28 -16.72
N THR A 121 -9.33 -8.42 -15.55
CA THR A 121 -10.75 -8.74 -15.42
C THR A 121 -11.63 -7.66 -16.07
N CYS A 122 -11.33 -6.37 -15.86
CA CYS A 122 -12.04 -5.27 -16.51
C CYS A 122 -11.93 -5.38 -18.04
N GLN A 123 -10.73 -5.62 -18.58
CA GLN A 123 -10.52 -5.79 -20.02
C GLN A 123 -11.33 -6.97 -20.56
N GLN A 124 -11.27 -8.13 -19.90
CA GLN A 124 -12.04 -9.32 -20.29
C GLN A 124 -13.55 -9.06 -20.28
N PHE A 125 -14.05 -8.29 -19.33
CA PHE A 125 -15.45 -7.88 -19.31
C PHE A 125 -15.81 -7.02 -20.54
N PHE A 126 -15.02 -5.98 -20.85
CA PHE A 126 -15.28 -5.11 -22.00
C PHE A 126 -15.17 -5.87 -23.33
N ASP A 127 -14.20 -6.77 -23.46
CA ASP A 127 -14.05 -7.65 -24.62
C ASP A 127 -15.29 -8.56 -24.77
N ARG A 128 -15.77 -9.16 -23.67
CA ARG A 128 -16.94 -10.05 -23.66
C ARG A 128 -18.21 -9.35 -24.14
N ILE A 129 -18.38 -8.07 -23.80
CA ILE A 129 -19.56 -7.29 -24.22
C ILE A 129 -19.36 -6.55 -25.54
N GLY A 130 -18.22 -6.74 -26.22
CA GLY A 130 -17.90 -6.10 -27.49
C GLY A 130 -17.64 -4.59 -27.39
N PHE A 131 -17.21 -4.10 -26.23
CA PHE A 131 -16.87 -2.70 -26.04
C PHE A 131 -15.39 -2.47 -26.39
N ALA A 132 -15.13 -1.86 -27.54
CA ALA A 132 -13.78 -1.66 -28.06
C ALA A 132 -12.99 -0.62 -27.23
N ILE A 133 -12.09 -1.09 -26.36
CA ILE A 133 -11.20 -0.26 -25.54
C ILE A 133 -9.91 -1.02 -25.22
N ASP A 134 -8.78 -0.31 -25.16
CA ASP A 134 -7.52 -0.82 -24.61
C ASP A 134 -7.24 -0.09 -23.29
N LEU A 135 -7.53 -0.76 -22.16
CA LEU A 135 -7.34 -0.17 -20.83
C LEU A 135 -5.88 0.13 -20.51
N LYS A 136 -4.91 -0.55 -21.16
CA LYS A 136 -3.48 -0.35 -20.90
C LYS A 136 -2.96 0.90 -21.62
N ALA A 137 -3.52 1.21 -22.79
CA ALA A 137 -3.21 2.43 -23.54
C ALA A 137 -4.03 3.64 -23.08
N LEU A 138 -5.18 3.42 -22.43
CA LEU A 138 -6.09 4.48 -22.01
C LEU A 138 -5.45 5.44 -21.00
N VAL A 139 -5.58 6.74 -21.27
CA VAL A 139 -5.20 7.83 -20.37
C VAL A 139 -6.46 8.55 -19.92
N MET A 140 -6.67 8.63 -18.61
CA MET A 140 -7.72 9.41 -17.97
C MET A 140 -7.11 10.59 -17.24
N ASP A 141 -7.83 11.70 -17.15
CA ASP A 141 -7.45 12.87 -16.36
C ASP A 141 -8.65 13.33 -15.52
N SER A 142 -8.48 14.40 -14.75
CA SER A 142 -9.54 14.93 -13.87
C SER A 142 -10.88 15.18 -14.57
N ARG A 143 -10.91 15.37 -15.90
CA ARG A 143 -12.14 15.57 -16.69
C ARG A 143 -12.92 14.30 -17.00
N SER A 144 -12.33 13.13 -16.78
CA SER A 144 -12.96 11.83 -17.03
C SER A 144 -12.99 10.91 -15.82
N ILE A 145 -12.29 11.23 -14.73
CA ILE A 145 -12.23 10.37 -13.55
C ILE A 145 -13.41 10.60 -12.62
N VAL A 146 -14.03 9.51 -12.16
CA VAL A 146 -15.15 9.45 -11.22
C VAL A 146 -14.79 8.47 -10.11
N PHE A 147 -15.00 8.89 -8.85
CA PHE A 147 -14.85 8.01 -7.68
C PHE A 147 -16.17 7.90 -6.91
N SER A 148 -16.53 6.70 -6.43
CA SER A 148 -17.71 6.42 -5.58
C SER A 148 -19.05 6.99 -6.10
N ASN A 149 -19.25 7.07 -7.42
CA ASN A 149 -20.43 7.65 -8.09
C ASN A 149 -20.65 9.16 -7.84
N TYR A 150 -19.60 9.93 -7.58
CA TYR A 150 -19.72 11.36 -7.30
C TYR A 150 -19.80 12.19 -8.58
N PHE A 151 -20.90 12.03 -9.30
CA PHE A 151 -21.25 12.81 -10.49
C PHE A 151 -22.76 13.07 -10.56
N ALA A 152 -23.14 14.15 -11.25
CA ALA A 152 -24.51 14.42 -11.62
C ALA A 152 -24.60 14.51 -13.14
N ALA A 153 -25.53 13.80 -13.76
CA ALA A 153 -25.61 13.70 -15.21
C ALA A 153 -27.04 13.76 -15.74
N LYS A 154 -27.18 14.12 -17.02
CA LYS A 154 -28.45 14.01 -17.75
C LYS A 154 -28.88 12.55 -17.91
N PRO A 155 -30.19 12.29 -18.10
CA PRO A 155 -30.70 10.93 -18.29
C PRO A 155 -30.03 10.12 -19.41
N CYS A 156 -29.60 10.77 -20.50
CA CYS A 156 -28.88 10.10 -21.58
C CYS A 156 -27.57 9.42 -21.12
N PHE A 157 -26.80 10.06 -20.24
CA PHE A 157 -25.59 9.47 -19.68
C PHE A 157 -25.90 8.31 -18.73
N TRP A 158 -26.91 8.48 -17.86
CA TRP A 158 -27.35 7.40 -16.97
C TRP A 158 -27.83 6.17 -17.74
N ARG A 159 -28.53 6.34 -18.87
CA ARG A 159 -28.92 5.21 -19.73
C ARG A 159 -27.71 4.49 -20.32
N ALA A 160 -26.69 5.22 -20.77
CA ALA A 160 -25.45 4.62 -21.26
C ALA A 160 -24.70 3.85 -20.16
N TRP A 161 -24.66 4.41 -18.94
CA TRP A 161 -24.06 3.74 -17.77
C TRP A 161 -24.85 2.49 -17.36
N LEU A 162 -26.19 2.55 -17.36
CA LEU A 162 -27.06 1.41 -17.09
C LEU A 162 -26.88 0.29 -18.12
N GLU A 163 -26.74 0.63 -19.40
CA GLU A 163 -26.55 -0.37 -20.45
C GLU A 163 -25.32 -1.24 -20.19
N LEU A 164 -24.20 -0.65 -19.75
CA LEU A 164 -22.97 -1.37 -19.44
C LEU A 164 -23.05 -2.10 -18.09
N THR A 165 -23.61 -1.46 -17.06
CA THR A 165 -23.73 -2.07 -15.72
C THR A 165 -24.72 -3.24 -15.70
N GLU A 166 -25.82 -3.19 -16.46
CA GLU A 166 -26.75 -4.34 -16.57
C GLU A 166 -26.09 -5.55 -17.27
N LYS A 167 -25.21 -5.32 -18.26
CA LYS A 167 -24.43 -6.41 -18.87
C LYS A 167 -23.46 -7.04 -17.86
N LEU A 168 -22.82 -6.21 -17.03
CA LEU A 168 -21.96 -6.70 -15.94
C LEU A 168 -22.76 -7.49 -14.91
N PHE A 169 -23.91 -6.98 -14.47
CA PHE A 169 -24.81 -7.66 -13.55
C PHE A 169 -25.27 -9.01 -14.11
N ALA A 170 -25.69 -9.04 -15.38
CA ALA A 170 -26.11 -10.27 -16.05
C ALA A 170 -24.99 -11.32 -16.15
N ILE A 171 -23.72 -10.92 -16.25
CA ILE A 171 -22.57 -11.85 -16.21
C ILE A 171 -22.30 -12.30 -14.77
N ALA A 172 -22.17 -11.36 -13.83
CA ALA A 172 -21.81 -11.65 -12.45
C ALA A 172 -22.85 -12.50 -11.70
N GLU A 173 -24.13 -12.45 -12.10
CA GLU A 173 -25.22 -13.21 -11.48
C GLU A 173 -25.58 -14.50 -12.24
N GLN A 174 -24.82 -14.86 -13.29
CA GLN A 174 -25.04 -16.13 -13.99
C GLN A 174 -24.85 -17.32 -13.03
N GLN A 175 -25.78 -18.26 -13.07
CA GLN A 175 -25.70 -19.54 -12.34
C GLN A 175 -24.74 -20.53 -13.03
N ASN A 176 -23.57 -20.05 -13.47
CA ASN A 176 -22.54 -20.89 -14.05
C ASN A 176 -21.23 -20.65 -13.31
N ASN A 177 -21.00 -21.46 -12.29
CA ASN A 177 -19.79 -21.38 -11.46
C ASN A 177 -18.51 -21.75 -12.22
N ASP A 178 -18.58 -22.23 -13.46
CA ASP A 178 -17.42 -22.59 -14.28
C ASP A 178 -16.97 -21.48 -15.25
N ASP A 179 -17.73 -20.37 -15.38
CA ASP A 179 -17.29 -19.22 -16.20
C ASP A 179 -16.22 -18.40 -15.46
N GLU A 180 -15.02 -18.37 -16.04
CA GLU A 180 -13.84 -17.72 -15.45
C GLU A 180 -14.07 -16.25 -15.13
N LEU A 181 -14.72 -15.50 -16.03
CA LEU A 181 -15.00 -14.08 -15.82
C LEU A 181 -15.96 -13.88 -14.64
N THR A 182 -16.98 -14.73 -14.51
CA THR A 182 -17.92 -14.70 -13.38
C THR A 182 -17.22 -14.96 -12.05
N GLN A 183 -16.28 -15.91 -12.01
CA GLN A 183 -15.45 -16.15 -10.82
C GLN A 183 -14.55 -14.95 -10.49
N GLN A 184 -13.88 -14.38 -11.49
CA GLN A 184 -13.03 -13.20 -11.31
C GLN A 184 -13.81 -11.97 -10.83
N LEU A 185 -15.01 -11.73 -11.35
CA LEU A 185 -15.89 -10.65 -10.91
C LEU A 185 -16.37 -10.84 -9.46
N SER A 186 -16.51 -12.09 -9.03
CA SER A 186 -16.89 -12.45 -7.67
C SER A 186 -15.72 -12.48 -6.69
N HIS A 187 -14.48 -12.35 -7.19
CA HIS A 187 -13.26 -12.33 -6.39
C HIS A 187 -13.34 -11.27 -5.30
N LYS A 188 -13.02 -11.67 -4.07
CA LYS A 188 -13.04 -10.81 -2.89
C LYS A 188 -11.72 -10.09 -2.77
N THR A 189 -11.73 -8.77 -2.90
CA THR A 189 -10.50 -7.96 -2.86
C THR A 189 -10.01 -7.78 -1.42
N ALA A 190 -8.80 -7.28 -1.27
CA ALA A 190 -8.23 -6.89 0.03
C ALA A 190 -8.88 -5.63 0.65
N TYR A 191 -9.89 -5.03 -0.02
CA TYR A 191 -10.61 -3.88 0.50
C TYR A 191 -11.38 -4.25 1.77
N PRO A 192 -11.41 -3.39 2.82
CA PRO A 192 -12.15 -3.66 4.05
C PRO A 192 -13.60 -4.08 3.78
N GLY A 193 -14.02 -5.22 4.33
CA GLY A 193 -15.33 -5.81 4.06
C GLY A 193 -15.36 -6.81 2.89
N ALA A 194 -14.21 -7.17 2.33
CA ALA A 194 -14.07 -8.16 1.27
C ALA A 194 -15.01 -7.84 0.09
N VAL A 195 -14.90 -6.61 -0.41
CA VAL A 195 -15.73 -6.13 -1.53
C VAL A 195 -15.39 -6.95 -2.77
N ALA A 196 -16.41 -7.34 -3.53
CA ALA A 196 -16.18 -8.11 -4.75
C ALA A 196 -15.67 -7.21 -5.88
N ARG A 197 -14.79 -7.74 -6.74
CA ARG A 197 -14.18 -7.02 -7.87
C ARG A 197 -15.22 -6.35 -8.77
N LYS A 198 -16.39 -6.98 -8.97
CA LYS A 198 -17.53 -6.43 -9.73
C LYS A 198 -17.93 -5.01 -9.33
N VAL A 199 -17.81 -4.65 -8.04
CA VAL A 199 -18.15 -3.30 -7.55
C VAL A 199 -17.20 -2.26 -8.12
N PHE A 200 -15.90 -2.53 -8.14
CA PHE A 200 -14.89 -1.63 -8.71
C PHE A 200 -15.00 -1.51 -10.23
N VAL A 201 -15.43 -2.59 -10.92
CA VAL A 201 -15.74 -2.52 -12.35
C VAL A 201 -16.89 -1.54 -12.60
N ILE A 202 -17.96 -1.59 -11.78
CA ILE A 202 -19.06 -0.63 -11.85
C ILE A 202 -18.58 0.81 -11.64
N GLU A 203 -17.78 1.04 -10.60
CA GLU A 203 -17.27 2.38 -10.30
C GLU A 203 -16.47 2.97 -11.47
N GLY A 204 -15.82 2.11 -12.27
CA GLY A 204 -15.04 2.55 -13.43
C GLY A 204 -15.82 2.82 -14.72
N ILE A 205 -17.07 2.36 -14.83
CA ILE A 205 -17.87 2.50 -16.07
C ILE A 205 -18.15 3.97 -16.41
N ALA A 206 -18.46 4.81 -15.41
CA ALA A 206 -18.72 6.22 -15.65
C ALA A 206 -17.48 6.91 -16.25
N SER A 207 -16.30 6.62 -15.72
CA SER A 207 -15.05 7.18 -16.25
C SER A 207 -14.73 6.73 -17.67
N LEU A 208 -14.98 5.46 -17.96
CA LEU A 208 -14.79 4.90 -19.29
C LEU A 208 -15.71 5.54 -20.33
N LEU A 209 -16.98 5.78 -19.98
CA LEU A 209 -17.92 6.50 -20.84
C LEU A 209 -17.44 7.93 -21.13
N LEU A 210 -16.92 8.63 -20.11
CA LEU A 210 -16.41 9.99 -20.25
C LEU A 210 -15.15 10.10 -21.13
N CYS A 211 -14.41 9.01 -21.34
CA CYS A 211 -13.31 8.96 -22.30
C CYS A 211 -13.78 8.91 -23.76
N GLN A 212 -15.07 8.73 -24.02
CA GLN A 212 -15.63 8.82 -25.37
C GLN A 212 -15.88 10.27 -25.77
N ASN A 213 -15.62 10.61 -27.03
CA ASN A 213 -15.65 12.00 -27.54
C ASN A 213 -17.04 12.66 -27.62
N SER A 214 -18.09 12.05 -27.06
CA SER A 214 -19.48 12.53 -27.19
C SER A 214 -19.99 13.34 -26.00
N TRP A 215 -19.31 13.31 -24.86
CA TRP A 215 -19.82 13.88 -23.61
C TRP A 215 -19.19 15.23 -23.28
N LYS A 216 -20.01 16.22 -22.92
CA LYS A 216 -19.55 17.49 -22.37
C LYS A 216 -19.50 17.42 -20.85
N THR A 217 -18.32 17.59 -20.29
CA THR A 217 -18.08 17.43 -18.86
C THR A 217 -17.60 18.73 -18.23
N GLU A 218 -18.18 19.06 -17.07
CA GLU A 218 -17.70 20.13 -16.18
C GLU A 218 -17.20 19.53 -14.87
N ILE A 219 -16.05 19.99 -14.41
CA ILE A 219 -15.42 19.45 -13.19
C ILE A 219 -15.39 20.49 -12.09
N TYR A 220 -15.82 20.09 -10.90
CA TYR A 220 -15.51 20.84 -9.70
C TYR A 220 -14.02 20.64 -9.40
N ASN A 221 -13.32 21.70 -8.98
CA ASN A 221 -11.87 21.64 -8.76
C ASN A 221 -11.52 20.49 -7.78
N PRO A 222 -10.90 19.39 -8.25
CA PRO A 222 -10.69 18.21 -7.41
C PRO A 222 -9.58 18.44 -6.38
N PHE A 223 -8.69 19.42 -6.61
CA PHE A 223 -7.54 19.71 -5.75
C PHE A 223 -7.90 20.37 -4.41
N ILE A 224 -9.13 20.87 -4.27
CA ILE A 224 -9.65 21.43 -2.99
C ILE A 224 -10.45 20.41 -2.17
N MET A 225 -10.72 19.22 -2.73
CA MET A 225 -11.39 18.11 -2.04
C MET A 225 -10.42 17.31 -1.16
N ASN A 226 -10.88 16.22 -0.52
CA ASN A 226 -9.97 15.36 0.24
C ASN A 226 -9.04 14.56 -0.66
N TRP A 227 -7.80 14.42 -0.22
CA TRP A 227 -6.74 13.67 -0.87
C TRP A 227 -6.62 12.27 -0.24
N SER A 228 -5.98 11.32 -0.93
CA SER A 228 -5.66 10.04 -0.29
C SER A 228 -4.58 10.23 0.78
N SER A 229 -4.56 9.34 1.76
CA SER A 229 -3.56 9.40 2.84
C SER A 229 -2.13 9.10 2.37
N GLN A 230 -1.97 8.27 1.32
CA GLN A 230 -0.65 7.77 0.89
C GLN A 230 0.03 8.72 -0.10
N LEU A 231 -0.70 9.11 -1.16
CA LEU A 231 -0.16 9.94 -2.24
C LEU A 231 -0.45 11.44 -2.05
N GLY A 232 -1.26 11.80 -1.05
CA GLY A 232 -1.69 13.17 -0.79
C GLY A 232 -0.59 14.14 -0.35
N GLN A 233 0.60 13.62 -0.03
CA GLN A 233 1.80 14.42 0.25
C GLN A 233 2.41 15.05 -1.01
N PHE A 234 2.18 14.46 -2.19
CA PHE A 234 2.78 14.89 -3.47
C PHE A 234 1.89 15.87 -4.24
N LYS A 235 1.43 16.94 -3.57
CA LYS A 235 0.36 17.80 -4.13
C LYS A 235 0.75 18.50 -5.43
N GLN A 236 1.97 19.05 -5.49
CA GLN A 236 2.45 19.74 -6.69
C GLN A 236 2.61 18.77 -7.85
N GLN A 237 3.15 17.58 -7.57
CA GLN A 237 3.33 16.51 -8.56
C GLN A 237 1.99 16.03 -9.11
N ALA A 238 0.95 15.92 -8.27
CA ALA A 238 -0.38 15.51 -8.72
C ALA A 238 -0.98 16.56 -9.69
N VAL A 239 -0.85 17.86 -9.38
CA VAL A 239 -1.30 18.94 -10.27
C VAL A 239 -0.56 18.88 -11.61
N ILE A 240 0.76 18.69 -11.59
CA ILE A 240 1.58 18.58 -12.80
C ILE A 240 1.19 17.33 -13.60
N ALA A 241 1.04 16.18 -12.93
CA ALA A 241 0.71 14.91 -13.56
C ALA A 241 -0.67 14.96 -14.24
N ASP A 242 -1.67 15.54 -13.59
CA ASP A 242 -3.00 15.71 -14.19
C ASP A 242 -2.95 16.63 -15.42
N ALA A 243 -2.25 17.77 -15.33
CA ALA A 243 -2.07 18.68 -16.46
C ALA A 243 -1.34 18.01 -17.64
N LEU A 244 -0.35 17.16 -17.37
CA LEU A 244 0.33 16.37 -18.40
C LEU A 244 -0.61 15.36 -19.05
N LYS A 245 -1.49 14.70 -18.29
CA LYS A 245 -2.49 13.78 -18.86
C LYS A 245 -3.54 14.50 -19.69
N ILE A 246 -3.94 15.71 -19.30
CA ILE A 246 -4.78 16.59 -20.12
C ILE A 246 -4.08 16.89 -21.46
N ALA A 247 -2.78 17.21 -21.43
CA ALA A 247 -2.01 17.45 -22.65
C ALA A 247 -1.88 16.18 -23.51
N MET A 248 -1.63 15.02 -22.89
CA MET A 248 -1.52 13.71 -23.57
C MET A 248 -2.82 13.30 -24.27
N THR A 249 -3.99 13.63 -23.72
CA THR A 249 -5.28 13.30 -24.33
C THR A 249 -5.66 14.26 -25.46
N GLN A 250 -5.06 15.46 -25.50
CA GLN A 250 -5.33 16.48 -26.52
C GLN A 250 -4.28 16.51 -27.63
N GLN A 251 -3.07 16.04 -27.36
CA GLN A 251 -1.91 16.16 -28.24
C GLN A 251 -1.07 14.88 -28.16
N ASP A 252 -0.62 14.40 -29.32
CA ASP A 252 0.16 13.16 -29.44
C ASP A 252 1.67 13.43 -29.36
N PHE A 253 2.08 14.31 -28.44
CA PHE A 253 3.49 14.65 -28.22
C PHE A 253 4.10 13.73 -27.16
N PRO A 254 5.12 12.92 -27.52
CA PRO A 254 5.70 11.95 -26.61
C PRO A 254 6.37 12.58 -25.38
N GLU A 255 6.73 13.86 -25.45
CA GLU A 255 7.33 14.64 -24.37
C GLU A 255 6.41 14.68 -23.14
N TYR A 256 5.09 14.80 -23.32
CA TYR A 256 4.16 14.81 -22.18
C TYR A 256 4.18 13.48 -21.43
N ALA A 257 4.16 12.36 -22.17
CA ALA A 257 4.25 11.03 -21.58
C ALA A 257 5.62 10.80 -20.90
N ALA A 258 6.70 11.31 -21.48
CA ALA A 258 8.05 11.21 -20.92
C ALA A 258 8.14 11.94 -19.57
N VAL A 259 7.68 13.19 -19.50
CA VAL A 259 7.69 13.99 -18.25
C VAL A 259 6.70 13.40 -17.24
N TYR A 260 5.52 12.95 -17.67
CA TYR A 260 4.56 12.28 -16.79
C TYR A 260 5.18 11.06 -16.10
N ASN A 261 5.91 10.23 -16.86
CA ASN A 261 6.63 9.08 -16.30
C ASN A 261 7.76 9.49 -15.34
N GLN A 262 8.45 10.61 -15.57
CA GLN A 262 9.44 11.13 -14.63
C GLN A 262 8.79 11.58 -13.31
N ILE A 263 7.66 12.27 -13.38
CA ILE A 263 6.89 12.64 -12.18
C ILE A 263 6.43 11.39 -11.43
N ARG A 264 5.91 10.39 -12.14
CA ARG A 264 5.54 9.10 -11.54
C ARG A 264 6.73 8.40 -10.89
N GLN A 265 7.95 8.49 -11.44
CA GLN A 265 9.15 7.93 -10.82
C GLN A 265 9.58 8.66 -9.56
N GLN A 266 9.20 9.93 -9.37
CA GLN A 266 9.46 10.65 -8.11
C GLN A 266 8.48 10.23 -7.00
N VAL A 267 7.27 9.85 -7.38
CA VAL A 267 6.18 9.46 -6.47
C VAL A 267 6.20 7.95 -6.18
N PHE A 268 6.47 7.16 -7.21
CA PHE A 268 6.72 5.73 -7.17
C PHE A 268 8.18 5.48 -7.60
N PRO A 269 9.18 5.83 -6.77
CA PRO A 269 10.56 5.52 -7.08
C PRO A 269 10.69 4.04 -7.40
N LYS A 270 11.11 3.75 -8.63
CA LYS A 270 11.42 2.38 -9.02
C LYS A 270 12.47 1.85 -8.04
N PRO A 271 12.28 0.65 -7.47
CA PRO A 271 13.42 -0.11 -6.99
C PRO A 271 14.38 -0.32 -8.18
N PRO A 272 15.70 -0.46 -7.95
CA PRO A 272 16.62 -0.79 -9.02
C PRO A 272 16.13 -2.03 -9.81
N ILE A 273 16.29 -1.98 -11.13
CA ILE A 273 15.69 -2.94 -12.09
C ILE A 273 16.09 -4.39 -11.74
N HIS A 274 15.10 -5.25 -11.52
CA HIS A 274 15.21 -6.70 -11.74
C HIS A 274 13.98 -7.20 -12.53
N LYS A 275 14.20 -8.17 -13.43
CA LYS A 275 13.20 -8.76 -14.34
C LYS A 275 12.15 -9.58 -13.56
N PRO A 276 10.93 -9.78 -14.11
CA PRO A 276 9.82 -10.38 -13.38
C PRO A 276 9.89 -11.91 -13.39
N GLN A 277 9.66 -12.53 -12.23
CA GLN A 277 9.22 -13.92 -12.09
C GLN A 277 8.21 -14.05 -10.93
N GLU A 278 7.38 -15.08 -11.05
CA GLU A 278 6.08 -15.32 -10.43
C GLU A 278 6.05 -15.25 -8.89
N THR A 279 4.95 -14.70 -8.36
CA THR A 279 4.75 -14.46 -6.92
C THR A 279 4.32 -15.72 -6.17
N THR A 280 5.28 -16.37 -5.52
CA THR A 280 5.13 -16.81 -4.13
C THR A 280 5.64 -15.68 -3.24
N MET A 281 4.90 -15.32 -2.18
CA MET A 281 5.29 -14.23 -1.25
C MET A 281 6.71 -14.44 -0.73
N LYS A 282 7.63 -13.56 -1.12
CA LYS A 282 9.03 -13.53 -0.64
C LYS A 282 9.14 -12.49 0.48
N GLN A 283 9.86 -12.84 1.55
CA GLN A 283 10.28 -11.89 2.59
C GLN A 283 11.37 -10.96 2.03
N THR A 284 11.41 -9.72 2.54
CA THR A 284 12.34 -8.60 2.30
C THR A 284 13.07 -8.58 0.94
N PRO A 285 12.80 -7.59 0.05
CA PRO A 285 13.42 -7.51 -1.27
C PRO A 285 14.97 -7.56 -1.26
N ALA A 286 15.54 -8.40 -2.10
CA ALA A 286 16.98 -8.57 -2.25
C ALA A 286 17.67 -7.26 -2.70
N HIS A 287 18.75 -6.85 -2.02
CA HIS A 287 19.55 -5.67 -2.36
C HIS A 287 21.05 -5.95 -2.15
N ASP A 288 21.93 -5.29 -2.92
CA ASP A 288 23.39 -5.51 -2.86
C ASP A 288 24.09 -4.63 -1.80
N LEU A 289 23.34 -4.06 -0.84
CA LEU A 289 23.90 -3.34 0.30
C LEU A 289 24.09 -4.34 1.44
N PHE A 290 25.19 -4.21 2.16
CA PHE A 290 25.45 -4.97 3.38
C PHE A 290 25.47 -4.03 4.58
N ASN A 291 25.22 -4.58 5.76
CA ASN A 291 25.28 -3.82 7.00
C ASN A 291 26.74 -3.61 7.42
N ASP A 292 27.27 -2.43 7.11
CA ASP A 292 28.62 -1.96 7.47
C ASP A 292 28.94 -2.07 8.96
N SER A 293 27.94 -1.84 9.81
CA SER A 293 28.07 -1.92 11.27
C SER A 293 28.23 -3.37 11.74
N ILE A 294 27.56 -4.33 11.09
CA ILE A 294 27.79 -5.76 11.33
C ILE A 294 29.19 -6.15 10.84
N LEU A 295 29.58 -5.74 9.63
CA LEU A 295 30.90 -6.06 9.08
C LEU A 295 32.03 -5.56 9.99
N ALA A 296 31.90 -4.32 10.50
CA ALA A 296 32.86 -3.72 11.43
C ALA A 296 32.94 -4.45 12.78
N MET A 297 31.91 -5.21 13.17
CA MET A 297 31.94 -6.05 14.36
C MET A 297 32.58 -7.42 14.11
N LEU A 298 32.70 -7.91 12.88
CA LEU A 298 33.32 -9.21 12.66
C LEU A 298 34.82 -9.13 12.94
N ALA A 299 35.31 -10.05 13.78
CA ALA A 299 36.74 -10.16 14.04
C ALA A 299 37.47 -10.60 12.76
N PRO A 300 38.73 -10.20 12.54
CA PRO A 300 39.53 -10.77 11.45
C PRO A 300 39.84 -12.25 11.73
N ASN A 301 39.99 -13.06 10.68
CA ASN A 301 40.42 -14.46 10.77
C ASN A 301 39.47 -15.40 11.52
N LEU A 302 38.14 -15.21 11.39
CA LEU A 302 37.18 -16.21 11.84
C LEU A 302 37.31 -17.51 11.02
N GLU A 303 37.18 -18.66 11.67
CA GLU A 303 37.23 -19.96 10.98
C GLU A 303 35.88 -20.28 10.31
N LYS A 304 34.77 -20.03 11.01
CA LYS A 304 33.42 -20.29 10.51
C LYS A 304 32.41 -19.25 10.99
N VAL A 305 31.65 -18.70 10.05
CA VAL A 305 30.54 -17.77 10.28
C VAL A 305 29.27 -18.37 9.70
N VAL A 306 28.17 -18.29 10.46
CA VAL A 306 26.84 -18.64 9.96
C VAL A 306 25.99 -17.38 9.90
N GLU A 307 25.50 -17.04 8.73
CA GLU A 307 24.61 -15.90 8.51
C GLU A 307 23.19 -16.40 8.22
N VAL A 308 22.26 -16.07 9.11
CA VAL A 308 20.83 -16.35 8.92
C VAL A 308 20.19 -15.12 8.30
N GLY A 309 19.38 -15.32 7.26
CA GLY A 309 18.90 -14.25 6.38
C GLY A 309 20.02 -13.70 5.51
N CYS A 310 20.83 -14.57 4.90
CA CYS A 310 22.02 -14.14 4.14
C CYS A 310 21.69 -13.42 2.83
N MET A 311 20.43 -13.45 2.38
CA MET A 311 19.98 -12.90 1.10
C MET A 311 20.91 -13.38 -0.01
N ARG A 312 21.52 -12.47 -0.77
CA ARG A 312 22.45 -12.77 -1.87
C ARG A 312 23.90 -13.03 -1.44
N GLY A 313 24.20 -13.07 -0.14
CA GLY A 313 25.56 -13.29 0.38
C GLY A 313 26.49 -12.07 0.28
N THR A 314 25.95 -10.86 0.20
CA THR A 314 26.76 -9.62 0.05
C THR A 314 27.70 -9.40 1.23
N LEU A 315 27.25 -9.65 2.47
CA LEU A 315 28.10 -9.53 3.66
C LEU A 315 29.25 -10.55 3.62
N ALA A 316 28.97 -11.79 3.21
CA ALA A 316 29.97 -12.83 2.98
C ALA A 316 31.05 -12.36 2.00
N ARG A 317 30.63 -11.88 0.82
CA ARG A 317 31.54 -11.36 -0.21
C ARG A 317 32.52 -10.33 0.36
N GLU A 318 32.01 -9.35 1.12
CA GLU A 318 32.83 -8.27 1.64
C GLU A 318 33.78 -8.72 2.75
N TYR A 319 33.33 -9.61 3.64
CA TYR A 319 34.19 -10.17 4.68
C TYR A 319 35.30 -11.05 4.11
N LEU A 320 34.95 -11.93 3.16
CA LEU A 320 35.88 -12.90 2.56
C LEU A 320 36.99 -12.25 1.73
N LYS A 321 36.83 -11.01 1.26
CA LYS A 321 37.93 -10.23 0.63
C LYS A 321 39.16 -10.14 1.52
N ASN A 322 38.95 -9.97 2.82
CA ASN A 322 40.03 -9.80 3.81
C ASN A 322 40.26 -11.07 4.64
N THR A 323 39.37 -12.07 4.57
CA THR A 323 39.49 -13.34 5.29
C THR A 323 39.07 -14.52 4.39
N PRO A 324 39.84 -14.83 3.33
CA PRO A 324 39.44 -15.79 2.31
C PRO A 324 39.36 -17.24 2.80
N ASN A 325 39.96 -17.55 3.96
CA ASN A 325 39.95 -18.90 4.55
C ASN A 325 38.77 -19.14 5.51
N CYS A 326 37.91 -18.13 5.75
CA CYS A 326 36.74 -18.30 6.59
C CYS A 326 35.67 -19.15 5.86
N GLN A 327 35.13 -20.16 6.53
CA GLN A 327 33.94 -20.87 6.09
C GLN A 327 32.70 -20.02 6.39
N TRP A 328 32.21 -19.28 5.39
CA TRP A 328 30.96 -18.54 5.49
C TRP A 328 29.77 -19.38 5.02
N VAL A 329 28.84 -19.69 5.92
CA VAL A 329 27.62 -20.45 5.64
C VAL A 329 26.41 -19.51 5.67
N GLY A 330 25.75 -19.34 4.53
CA GLY A 330 24.51 -18.58 4.41
C GLY A 330 23.26 -19.45 4.55
N ILE A 331 22.24 -18.95 5.25
CA ILE A 331 20.91 -19.58 5.33
C ILE A 331 19.87 -18.52 5.00
N ASP A 332 18.97 -18.83 4.09
CA ASP A 332 17.86 -17.96 3.70
C ASP A 332 16.65 -18.82 3.35
N ILE A 333 15.43 -18.31 3.52
CA ILE A 333 14.22 -19.04 3.17
C ILE A 333 13.89 -18.94 1.67
N ASP A 334 14.46 -17.95 0.98
CA ASP A 334 14.25 -17.71 -0.44
C ASP A 334 15.28 -18.45 -1.29
N GLU A 335 14.80 -19.41 -2.08
CA GLU A 335 15.64 -20.22 -2.97
C GLU A 335 16.41 -19.39 -4.01
N ASP A 336 15.84 -18.30 -4.52
CA ASP A 336 16.51 -17.46 -5.53
C ASP A 336 17.66 -16.67 -4.91
N ASN A 337 17.52 -16.23 -3.65
CA ASN A 337 18.60 -15.62 -2.90
C ASN A 337 19.77 -16.60 -2.72
N ILE A 338 19.45 -17.86 -2.39
CA ILE A 338 20.44 -18.92 -2.21
C ILE A 338 21.19 -19.29 -3.49
N GLN A 339 20.52 -19.27 -4.65
CA GLN A 339 21.19 -19.48 -5.94
C GLN A 339 22.30 -18.47 -6.19
N ILE A 340 22.09 -17.21 -5.78
CA ILE A 340 23.10 -16.14 -5.88
C ILE A 340 24.12 -16.27 -4.75
N ALA A 341 23.67 -16.49 -3.51
CA ALA A 341 24.54 -16.60 -2.34
C ALA A 341 25.55 -17.74 -2.45
N ASN A 342 25.24 -18.82 -3.17
CA ASN A 342 26.19 -19.91 -3.44
C ASN A 342 27.44 -19.46 -4.24
N GLN A 343 27.41 -18.28 -4.87
CA GLN A 343 28.57 -17.70 -5.56
C GLN A 343 29.46 -16.88 -4.62
N GLU A 344 28.91 -16.43 -3.49
CA GLU A 344 29.53 -15.46 -2.58
C GLU A 344 29.88 -16.06 -1.22
N CYS A 345 29.04 -16.98 -0.72
CA CYS A 345 29.27 -17.78 0.48
C CYS A 345 30.08 -19.03 0.15
N THR A 346 30.79 -19.58 1.13
CA THR A 346 31.43 -20.89 0.96
C THR A 346 30.41 -22.02 0.84
N GLN A 347 29.23 -21.84 1.45
CA GLN A 347 28.07 -22.72 1.34
C GLN A 347 26.81 -21.91 1.61
N ALA A 348 25.72 -22.17 0.91
CA ALA A 348 24.42 -21.55 1.17
C ALA A 348 23.27 -22.59 1.17
N PHE A 349 22.32 -22.43 2.08
CA PHE A 349 21.19 -23.35 2.27
C PHE A 349 19.84 -22.64 2.21
N CYS A 350 18.90 -23.19 1.44
CA CYS A 350 17.51 -22.76 1.45
C CYS A 350 16.77 -23.45 2.59
N ALA A 351 16.54 -22.75 3.71
CA ALA A 351 15.87 -23.30 4.88
C ALA A 351 15.25 -22.22 5.78
N ASP A 352 14.11 -22.54 6.38
CA ASP A 352 13.57 -21.81 7.52
C ASP A 352 14.30 -22.25 8.80
N ILE A 353 15.02 -21.32 9.42
CA ILE A 353 15.83 -21.57 10.62
C ILE A 353 14.99 -22.03 11.82
N GLU A 354 13.71 -21.64 11.91
CA GLU A 354 12.86 -22.04 13.03
C GLU A 354 12.43 -23.51 12.94
N THR A 355 12.36 -24.06 11.73
CA THR A 355 11.90 -25.42 11.45
C THR A 355 13.01 -26.38 11.01
N MET A 356 14.24 -25.88 10.88
CA MET A 356 15.44 -26.70 10.63
C MET A 356 15.59 -27.83 11.66
N ARG A 357 15.89 -29.04 11.18
CA ARG A 357 16.02 -30.22 12.05
C ARG A 357 17.30 -30.11 12.89
N ASP A 358 17.29 -30.67 14.09
CA ASP A 358 18.45 -30.61 15.00
C ASP A 358 19.73 -31.13 14.34
N ALA A 359 19.67 -32.21 13.55
CA ALA A 359 20.84 -32.75 12.86
C ALA A 359 21.42 -31.80 11.79
N GLU A 360 20.58 -31.00 11.12
CA GLU A 360 21.01 -30.00 10.14
C GLU A 360 21.64 -28.81 10.86
N LEU A 361 21.01 -28.38 11.96
CA LEU A 361 21.50 -27.32 12.81
C LEU A 361 22.86 -27.69 13.44
N ASP A 362 23.01 -28.93 13.91
CA ASP A 362 24.25 -29.46 14.51
C ASP A 362 25.44 -29.43 13.53
N ALA A 363 25.18 -29.66 12.24
CA ALA A 363 26.22 -29.61 11.19
C ALA A 363 26.80 -28.19 10.95
N LEU A 364 26.10 -27.15 11.42
CA LEU A 364 26.56 -25.77 11.34
C LEU A 364 27.60 -25.46 12.43
N PHE A 365 27.72 -26.29 13.47
CA PHE A 365 28.72 -26.13 14.52
C PHE A 365 30.05 -26.82 14.18
N PRO A 366 31.19 -26.36 14.74
CA PRO A 366 31.34 -25.17 15.58
C PRO A 366 31.47 -23.89 14.74
N ALA A 367 30.46 -23.02 14.76
CA ALA A 367 30.57 -21.67 14.20
C ALA A 367 31.07 -20.70 15.28
N ASN A 368 32.06 -19.86 14.94
CA ASN A 368 32.58 -18.84 15.86
C ASN A 368 31.54 -17.74 16.09
N VAL A 369 30.84 -17.34 15.01
CA VAL A 369 29.87 -16.24 15.02
C VAL A 369 28.62 -16.63 14.25
N TRP A 370 27.46 -16.32 14.84
CA TRP A 370 26.16 -16.34 14.18
C TRP A 370 25.71 -14.90 13.89
N VAL A 371 25.33 -14.61 12.65
CA VAL A 371 24.91 -13.28 12.21
C VAL A 371 23.41 -13.27 11.91
N PHE A 372 22.70 -12.27 12.44
CA PHE A 372 21.29 -12.00 12.19
C PHE A 372 21.13 -10.54 11.75
N GLY A 373 21.23 -10.27 10.46
CA GLY A 373 21.02 -8.93 9.91
C GLY A 373 19.54 -8.70 9.63
N ASP A 374 18.82 -8.05 10.55
CA ASP A 374 17.40 -7.74 10.37
C ASP A 374 16.55 -9.02 10.15
N VAL A 375 16.69 -9.97 11.09
CA VAL A 375 16.04 -11.31 11.05
C VAL A 375 15.21 -11.61 12.29
N LEU A 376 15.71 -11.29 13.49
CA LEU A 376 15.10 -11.74 14.74
C LEU A 376 13.67 -11.20 14.94
N GLU A 377 13.37 -10.04 14.37
CA GLU A 377 12.07 -9.39 14.33
C GLU A 377 11.05 -10.10 13.42
N HIS A 378 11.52 -10.87 12.43
CA HIS A 378 10.69 -11.64 11.52
C HIS A 378 10.36 -13.06 12.04
N LEU A 379 11.06 -13.52 13.08
CA LEU A 379 10.88 -14.85 13.64
C LEU A 379 9.63 -14.94 14.52
N ARG A 380 8.99 -16.12 14.53
CA ARG A 380 7.89 -16.42 15.43
C ARG A 380 8.39 -16.52 16.88
N ASP A 381 9.50 -17.20 17.14
CA ASP A 381 10.10 -17.32 18.48
C ASP A 381 11.63 -17.17 18.43
N PRO A 382 12.14 -15.92 18.34
CA PRO A 382 13.58 -15.66 18.35
C PRO A 382 14.25 -16.13 19.66
N TRP A 383 13.53 -16.10 20.79
CA TRP A 383 14.07 -16.58 22.06
C TRP A 383 14.35 -18.09 22.04
N GLN A 384 13.45 -18.90 21.48
CA GLN A 384 13.69 -20.33 21.33
C GLN A 384 14.90 -20.63 20.43
N LEU A 385 15.03 -19.92 19.31
CA LEU A 385 16.20 -20.05 18.44
C LEU A 385 17.49 -19.73 19.19
N LEU A 386 17.54 -18.58 19.90
CA LEU A 386 18.71 -18.19 20.67
C LEU A 386 19.09 -19.24 21.72
N ARG A 387 18.12 -19.84 22.44
CA ARG A 387 18.40 -20.95 23.38
C ARG A 387 18.97 -22.19 22.68
N LYS A 388 18.41 -22.56 21.52
CA LYS A 388 18.89 -23.70 20.73
C LYS A 388 20.31 -23.49 20.24
N LEU A 389 20.66 -22.27 19.83
CA LEU A 389 22.03 -21.91 19.47
C LEU A 389 22.94 -21.96 20.68
N LYS A 390 22.55 -21.30 21.77
CA LYS A 390 23.34 -21.24 23.01
C LYS A 390 23.72 -22.61 23.54
N SER A 391 22.83 -23.59 23.49
CA SER A 391 23.11 -24.95 23.98
C SER A 391 24.18 -25.71 23.16
N ARG A 392 24.54 -25.21 21.98
CA ARG A 392 25.52 -25.81 21.05
C ARG A 392 26.79 -24.97 20.89
N MET A 393 26.74 -23.70 21.31
CA MET A 393 27.86 -22.78 21.23
C MET A 393 28.89 -23.08 22.30
N ALA A 394 30.17 -23.04 21.92
CA ALA A 394 31.26 -23.04 22.89
C ALA A 394 31.32 -21.67 23.61
N PRO A 395 31.79 -21.61 24.86
CA PRO A 395 32.04 -20.33 25.54
C PRO A 395 32.94 -19.43 24.68
N GLY A 396 32.55 -18.16 24.56
CA GLY A 396 33.26 -17.18 23.73
C GLY A 396 32.77 -17.06 22.28
N ASN A 397 31.98 -18.02 21.77
CA ASN A 397 31.31 -17.86 20.48
C ASN A 397 30.21 -16.80 20.59
N GLN A 398 29.94 -16.12 19.48
CA GLN A 398 29.18 -14.87 19.49
C GLN A 398 27.94 -14.93 18.59
N VAL A 399 26.96 -14.11 18.93
CA VAL A 399 25.86 -13.71 18.06
C VAL A 399 26.04 -12.22 17.75
N ILE A 400 26.02 -11.85 16.48
CA ILE A 400 25.95 -10.45 16.04
C ILE A 400 24.59 -10.24 15.39
N ALA A 401 23.80 -9.30 15.90
CA ALA A 401 22.46 -9.04 15.40
C ALA A 401 22.21 -7.56 15.15
N CYS A 402 21.60 -7.21 14.02
CA CYS A 402 20.98 -5.90 13.78
C CYS A 402 19.48 -6.04 13.99
N ILE A 403 18.91 -5.19 14.84
CA ILE A 403 17.50 -5.29 15.25
C ILE A 403 16.86 -3.88 15.19
N PRO A 404 15.68 -3.74 14.57
CA PRO A 404 14.95 -2.48 14.52
C PRO A 404 14.47 -2.03 15.89
N ASN A 405 14.46 -0.71 16.10
CA ASN A 405 14.07 -0.10 17.37
C ASN A 405 12.66 0.49 17.31
N ALA A 406 11.71 -0.18 17.96
CA ALA A 406 10.34 0.31 18.14
C ALA A 406 10.24 1.53 19.08
N GLN A 407 11.32 1.89 19.78
CA GLN A 407 11.40 3.14 20.54
C GLN A 407 11.85 4.34 19.68
N HIS A 408 12.16 4.17 18.40
CA HIS A 408 12.59 5.29 17.55
C HIS A 408 11.54 6.41 17.51
N TRP A 409 11.96 7.68 17.46
CA TRP A 409 11.06 8.84 17.55
C TRP A 409 9.96 8.80 16.48
N SER A 410 10.27 8.34 15.27
CA SER A 410 9.28 8.26 14.18
C SER A 410 8.23 7.18 14.44
N PHE A 411 8.62 6.10 15.13
CA PHE A 411 7.70 5.06 15.54
C PHE A 411 6.72 5.60 16.59
N GLN A 412 7.26 6.26 17.62
CA GLN A 412 6.47 6.89 18.67
C GLN A 412 5.54 7.99 18.13
N ALA A 413 6.04 8.85 17.24
CA ALA A 413 5.25 9.94 16.66
C ALA A 413 4.02 9.42 15.91
N ARG A 414 4.19 8.38 15.08
CA ARG A 414 3.10 7.73 14.35
C ARG A 414 2.13 7.01 15.28
N LEU A 415 2.64 6.31 16.28
CA LEU A 415 1.79 5.64 17.27
C LEU A 415 0.90 6.64 18.02
N ASN A 416 1.45 7.80 18.39
CA ASN A 416 0.72 8.86 19.10
C ASN A 416 -0.45 9.47 18.31
N ILE A 417 -0.45 9.34 16.97
CA ILE A 417 -1.54 9.84 16.11
C ILE A 417 -2.39 8.70 15.51
N GLY A 418 -2.20 7.46 15.99
CA GLY A 418 -2.93 6.29 15.50
C GLY A 418 -2.49 5.79 14.12
N GLU A 419 -1.31 6.20 13.64
CA GLU A 419 -0.77 5.82 12.33
C GLU A 419 0.09 4.55 12.38
N PHE A 420 -0.46 3.48 12.96
CA PHE A 420 0.20 2.18 13.02
C PHE A 420 -0.11 1.33 11.78
N ARG A 421 0.34 1.81 10.61
CA ARG A 421 0.14 1.14 9.31
C ARG A 421 1.39 0.37 8.92
N TYR A 422 1.22 -0.89 8.58
CA TYR A 422 2.31 -1.71 8.07
C TYR A 422 2.77 -1.25 6.68
N GLU A 423 4.07 -1.37 6.42
CA GLU A 423 4.77 -0.93 5.21
C GLU A 423 5.52 -2.10 4.55
N ASP A 424 6.07 -1.88 3.36
CA ASP A 424 6.87 -2.88 2.64
C ASP A 424 8.33 -2.97 3.16
N SER A 425 8.76 -2.03 4.00
CA SER A 425 10.10 -1.97 4.58
C SER A 425 10.13 -1.00 5.78
N GLY A 426 11.24 -0.98 6.51
CA GLY A 426 11.47 -0.04 7.62
C GLY A 426 10.89 -0.52 8.96
N LEU A 427 10.73 0.38 9.93
CA LEU A 427 10.30 -0.02 11.29
C LEU A 427 8.89 -0.63 11.35
N PHE A 428 8.04 -0.29 10.38
CA PHE A 428 6.67 -0.79 10.25
C PHE A 428 6.54 -1.88 9.18
N ASP A 429 7.64 -2.52 8.77
CA ASP A 429 7.60 -3.62 7.82
C ASP A 429 6.54 -4.66 8.23
N ARG A 430 5.64 -4.99 7.29
CA ARG A 430 4.53 -5.93 7.50
C ARG A 430 4.97 -7.33 7.89
N THR A 431 6.22 -7.68 7.62
CA THR A 431 6.80 -8.98 7.95
C THR A 431 7.42 -9.02 9.34
N HIS A 432 7.50 -7.89 10.06
CA HIS A 432 7.90 -7.87 11.48
C HIS A 432 6.81 -8.50 12.35
N LEU A 433 7.16 -9.61 13.01
CA LEU A 433 6.32 -10.29 14.00
C LEU A 433 6.64 -9.87 15.44
N ARG A 434 7.81 -9.27 15.67
CA ARG A 434 8.31 -8.85 16.96
C ARG A 434 8.84 -7.42 16.90
N PHE A 435 8.58 -6.66 17.96
CA PHE A 435 9.02 -5.27 18.09
C PHE A 435 9.86 -5.16 19.35
N PHE A 436 11.07 -4.61 19.22
CA PHE A 436 12.00 -4.50 20.33
C PHE A 436 12.41 -3.05 20.59
N THR A 437 12.67 -2.74 21.86
CA THR A 437 13.39 -1.56 22.31
C THR A 437 14.81 -1.98 22.71
N ARG A 438 15.72 -1.01 22.94
CA ARG A 438 17.07 -1.34 23.44
C ARG A 438 17.05 -2.25 24.67
N LYS A 439 16.17 -1.95 25.64
CA LYS A 439 16.06 -2.74 26.89
C LYS A 439 15.63 -4.18 26.61
N THR A 440 14.62 -4.37 25.78
CA THR A 440 14.09 -5.70 25.47
C THR A 440 15.01 -6.50 24.54
N ILE A 441 15.86 -5.83 23.73
CA ILE A 441 16.96 -6.49 23.01
C ILE A 441 17.94 -7.10 24.03
N PHE A 442 18.39 -6.32 25.01
CA PHE A 442 19.35 -6.79 26.01
C PHE A 442 18.75 -7.93 26.82
N GLU A 443 17.50 -7.77 27.27
CA GLU A 443 16.74 -8.81 27.96
C GLU A 443 16.62 -10.09 27.14
N MET A 444 16.30 -9.99 25.85
CA MET A 444 16.20 -11.16 24.95
C MET A 444 17.52 -11.95 24.91
N PHE A 445 18.67 -11.30 24.85
CA PHE A 445 19.95 -12.00 24.84
C PHE A 445 20.33 -12.56 26.22
N GLU A 446 20.21 -11.75 27.27
CA GLU A 446 20.58 -12.12 28.65
C GLU A 446 19.77 -13.30 29.16
N THR A 447 18.45 -13.28 28.96
CA THR A 447 17.55 -14.37 29.39
C THR A 447 17.77 -15.67 28.61
N ASN A 448 18.46 -15.63 27.46
CA ASN A 448 18.77 -16.80 26.64
C ASN A 448 20.24 -17.22 26.71
N GLY A 449 20.96 -16.77 27.75
CA GLY A 449 22.31 -17.26 28.05
C GLY A 449 23.42 -16.59 27.25
N PHE A 450 23.21 -15.32 26.89
CA PHE A 450 24.24 -14.48 26.27
C PHE A 450 24.52 -13.24 27.14
N HIS A 451 25.73 -12.72 27.05
CA HIS A 451 26.08 -11.41 27.60
C HIS A 451 26.35 -10.42 26.47
N ILE A 452 25.71 -9.24 26.50
CA ILE A 452 25.95 -8.19 25.50
C ILE A 452 27.30 -7.53 25.78
N GLU A 453 28.31 -7.85 24.97
CA GLU A 453 29.65 -7.27 25.07
C GLU A 453 29.69 -5.87 24.43
N THR A 454 28.96 -5.66 23.33
CA THR A 454 28.94 -4.36 22.63
C THR A 454 27.58 -4.14 21.99
N ALA A 455 27.11 -2.89 22.03
CA ALA A 455 25.92 -2.43 21.31
C ALA A 455 26.20 -1.06 20.69
N VAL A 456 25.96 -0.93 19.39
CA VAL A 456 26.07 0.35 18.66
C VAL A 456 24.71 0.78 18.14
N SER A 457 24.46 2.08 18.17
CA SER A 457 23.24 2.68 17.61
C SER A 457 23.47 3.05 16.16
N ARG A 458 22.60 2.58 15.27
CA ARG A 458 22.54 3.07 13.89
C ARG A 458 21.57 4.23 13.84
N ILE A 459 22.08 5.43 13.58
CA ILE A 459 21.31 6.66 13.49
C ILE A 459 21.34 7.12 12.05
N PHE A 460 20.18 7.24 11.42
CA PHE A 460 20.04 7.71 10.05
C PHE A 460 19.50 9.14 10.04
N ASN A 461 19.99 9.93 9.10
CA ASN A 461 19.42 11.25 8.82
C ASN A 461 18.35 11.12 7.74
N PHE A 462 17.13 11.53 8.04
CA PHE A 462 16.01 11.48 7.10
C PHE A 462 15.77 12.88 6.51
N PRO A 463 16.12 13.13 5.24
CA PRO A 463 15.99 14.45 4.64
C PRO A 463 14.56 15.00 4.76
N GLY A 464 14.43 16.24 5.24
CA GLY A 464 13.14 16.91 5.39
C GLY A 464 12.36 16.55 6.66
N VAL A 465 12.88 15.66 7.51
CA VAL A 465 12.27 15.33 8.80
C VAL A 465 13.22 15.66 9.94
N ASP A 466 12.72 16.43 10.90
CA ASP A 466 13.50 16.94 12.02
C ASP A 466 13.10 16.23 13.30
N ALA A 467 13.99 15.36 13.78
CA ALA A 467 13.80 14.61 15.02
C ALA A 467 13.63 15.54 16.23
N ASP A 468 14.29 16.72 16.22
CA ASP A 468 14.30 17.67 17.34
C ASP A 468 12.90 18.21 17.66
N LYS A 469 11.94 18.10 16.72
CA LYS A 469 10.52 18.43 16.96
C LYS A 469 9.85 17.46 17.93
N TYR A 470 10.30 16.21 17.99
CA TYR A 470 9.67 15.15 18.79
C TYR A 470 10.40 14.89 20.10
N LEU A 471 11.72 15.07 20.15
CA LEU A 471 12.53 14.74 21.33
C LEU A 471 12.09 15.44 22.62
N PRO A 472 11.67 16.73 22.63
CA PRO A 472 11.16 17.37 23.85
C PRO A 472 9.89 16.69 24.39
N HIS A 473 9.03 16.17 23.52
CA HIS A 473 7.83 15.46 23.91
C HIS A 473 8.14 14.07 24.46
N ILE A 474 9.09 13.36 23.83
CA ILE A 474 9.61 12.08 24.34
C ILE A 474 10.24 12.28 25.71
N ARG A 475 11.02 13.35 25.89
CA ARG A 475 11.58 13.75 27.19
C ARG A 475 10.48 13.97 28.23
N GLY A 476 9.43 14.71 27.87
CA GLY A 476 8.28 14.95 28.74
C GLY A 476 7.55 13.66 29.14
N MET A 477 7.31 12.76 28.19
CA MET A 477 6.70 11.46 28.45
C MET A 477 7.57 10.59 29.37
N ALA A 478 8.89 10.61 29.20
CA ALA A 478 9.81 9.88 30.06
C ALA A 478 9.77 10.39 31.51
N ILE A 479 9.81 11.72 31.71
CA ILE A 479 9.68 12.34 33.04
C ILE A 479 8.33 11.95 33.67
N ALA A 480 7.24 12.07 32.92
CA ALA A 480 5.90 11.72 33.40
C ALA A 480 5.78 10.24 33.77
N SER A 481 6.57 9.37 33.12
CA SER A 481 6.61 7.93 33.37
C SER A 481 7.62 7.53 34.46
N GLY A 482 8.33 8.48 35.08
CA GLY A 482 9.37 8.20 36.08
C GLY A 482 10.63 7.54 35.50
N ALA A 483 10.85 7.64 34.19
CA ALA A 483 12.02 7.13 33.49
C ALA A 483 13.08 8.23 33.31
N ASP A 484 14.33 7.83 32.99
CA ASP A 484 15.40 8.76 32.66
C ASP A 484 15.10 9.48 31.32
N PRO A 485 14.87 10.82 31.33
CA PRO A 485 14.58 11.58 30.13
C PRO A 485 15.67 11.54 29.07
N GLU A 486 16.93 11.63 29.46
CA GLU A 486 18.04 11.73 28.51
C GLU A 486 18.35 10.37 27.89
N GLN A 487 18.19 9.29 28.66
CA GLN A 487 18.27 7.95 28.11
C GLN A 487 17.11 7.67 27.14
N ALA A 488 15.89 8.14 27.42
CA ALA A 488 14.76 7.97 26.52
C ALA A 488 14.96 8.72 25.19
N VAL A 489 15.51 9.93 25.24
CA VAL A 489 15.88 10.70 24.03
C VAL A 489 16.98 9.99 23.24
N LYS A 490 18.03 9.51 23.91
CA LYS A 490 19.11 8.74 23.28
C LYS A 490 18.59 7.48 22.60
N ASP A 491 17.72 6.74 23.28
CA ASP A 491 17.14 5.51 22.74
C ASP A 491 16.17 5.80 21.57
N ALA A 492 15.48 6.94 21.57
CA ALA A 492 14.61 7.34 20.48
C ALA A 492 15.35 7.77 19.20
N MET A 493 16.64 8.12 19.29
CA MET A 493 17.45 8.49 18.12
C MET A 493 17.96 7.30 17.33
N ALA A 494 18.14 6.14 17.97
CA ALA A 494 18.62 4.94 17.29
C ALA A 494 17.49 4.35 16.44
N PHE A 495 17.73 4.17 15.14
CA PHE A 495 16.78 3.48 14.25
C PHE A 495 16.88 1.97 14.41
N GLN A 496 18.10 1.47 14.54
CA GLN A 496 18.44 0.07 14.79
C GLN A 496 19.57 -0.01 15.81
N TYR A 497 19.69 -1.16 16.46
CA TYR A 497 20.87 -1.51 17.26
C TYR A 497 21.58 -2.68 16.62
N VAL A 498 22.90 -2.56 16.47
CA VAL A 498 23.76 -3.72 16.20
C VAL A 498 24.40 -4.15 17.51
N VAL A 499 24.18 -5.39 17.90
CA VAL A 499 24.67 -5.96 19.16
C VAL A 499 25.59 -7.13 18.88
N ARG A 500 26.63 -7.25 19.70
CA ARG A 500 27.49 -8.43 19.82
C ARG A 500 27.22 -9.06 21.19
N ALA A 501 26.69 -10.27 21.17
CA ALA A 501 26.34 -11.05 22.35
C ALA A 501 27.24 -12.29 22.43
N VAL A 502 27.89 -12.53 23.57
CA VAL A 502 28.80 -13.66 23.78
C VAL A 502 28.07 -14.73 24.58
N ALA A 503 28.18 -16.00 24.16
CA ALA A 503 27.58 -17.11 24.90
C ALA A 503 28.25 -17.29 26.27
N VAL A 504 27.43 -17.38 27.34
CA VAL A 504 27.88 -17.50 28.75
C VAL A 504 27.55 -18.83 29.42
#